data_AF-A0A6S7JID9-F1
#
_entry.id   AF-A0A6S7JID9-F1
#
_cell.length_a   1.000
_cell.length_b   1.000
_cell.length_c   1.000
_cell.angle_alpha   90.00
_cell.angle_beta   90.00
_cell.angle_gamma   90.00
#
_symmetry.space_group_name_H-M   'P 1'
#
loop_
_entity.id
_entity.type
_entity.pdbx_description
1 polymer ?
#
loop_
_entity_poly.entity_id
_entity_poly.type
_entity_poly.pdbx_seq_one_letter_code
_entity_poly.pdbx_strand_id
1 'polypeptide(L)'
;MNRQQLNVLYLVIIAACYIYHTEAVTGTCDRWSGPAGAVHCVQAPGLYYGYQWATCRTNTYIKTTSKGRHSCIDSTRIYCYYQCMIDVYGRGNGFVFPLCKCSPSDPAPTESVPLPAWCYSPDGRKCNWYRECLNKVYPKCEDDKDEYAIKFAEKFCKLYDKNYKDFSTEGKKWVDAVRKCLQVKLVPLIDTTRVKTCKDLKSTAFKTHTPCYLDPDQSSLSYCDLSIADQMTVFWTIKSAYIDAFGSSLKGMLEVLAGCIQAKTKSLVQEVKAKIQERVDQIEKAINPITDIIQETELRIKVWLEHQTPPIQLDIYINEKDWDKASKRRKRSVPDDREIVTSQFAGKIVDALASEQMWKDKGVAWFAYANNEMAHDNNIMSIRLLVANRFKYEGFDNSSLSLPKHANLTATLVQLSEAVLNGTLNLTIDGESIEIMKLNGCLDWNCEEHAFNITSLKVPETNEDDVKPTDDVKPEDDVKPKADECDAEKGPDGARQCVKLSRYNDYQWATCRTNLYINITTNGKHYCTNQLHTYCLFQCMLDKYEESSGDVYGSCQCSGSQKKTYMFAYVVLLAAVSFLLVL
;
A
#
# COMPACT_ATOMS: atom_id res chain seq x y z
N MET A 1 -9.50 -75.23 24.51
CA MET A 1 -9.93 -73.87 24.88
C MET A 1 -11.44 -73.83 24.95
N ASN A 2 -12.02 -73.40 26.07
CA ASN A 2 -13.47 -73.26 26.22
C ASN A 2 -13.97 -72.03 25.44
N ARG A 3 -15.22 -72.03 24.97
CA ARG A 3 -15.80 -71.00 24.07
C ARG A 3 -15.66 -69.57 24.60
N GLN A 4 -15.65 -69.39 25.93
CA GLN A 4 -15.36 -68.11 26.58
C GLN A 4 -13.94 -67.60 26.31
N GLN A 5 -12.92 -68.46 26.31
CA GLN A 5 -11.55 -68.05 26.05
C GLN A 5 -11.34 -67.64 24.58
N LEU A 6 -12.10 -68.23 23.65
CA LEU A 6 -12.08 -67.83 22.24
C LEU A 6 -12.66 -66.42 22.05
N ASN A 7 -13.76 -66.10 22.72
CA ASN A 7 -14.42 -64.80 22.62
C ASN A 7 -13.57 -63.67 23.24
N VAL A 8 -12.89 -63.94 24.37
CA VAL A 8 -11.98 -62.97 24.98
C VAL A 8 -10.76 -62.73 24.08
N LEU A 9 -10.18 -63.78 23.51
CA LEU A 9 -9.06 -63.64 22.57
C LEU A 9 -9.47 -62.85 21.32
N TYR A 10 -10.67 -63.09 20.78
CA TYR A 10 -11.21 -62.36 19.63
C TYR A 10 -11.43 -60.88 19.94
N LEU A 11 -11.96 -60.54 21.12
CA LEU A 11 -12.13 -59.15 21.55
C LEU A 11 -10.79 -58.45 21.81
N VAL A 12 -9.80 -59.15 22.36
CA VAL A 12 -8.44 -58.62 22.55
C VAL A 12 -7.75 -58.41 21.20
N ILE A 13 -7.95 -59.30 20.22
CA ILE A 13 -7.43 -59.11 18.86
C ILE A 13 -8.10 -57.93 18.18
N ILE A 14 -9.43 -57.76 18.29
CA ILE A 14 -10.13 -56.59 17.75
C ILE A 14 -9.65 -55.30 18.42
N ALA A 15 -9.52 -55.30 19.75
CA ALA A 15 -9.00 -54.14 20.48
C ALA A 15 -7.54 -53.85 20.12
N ALA A 16 -6.70 -54.87 19.98
CA ALA A 16 -5.32 -54.74 19.53
C ALA A 16 -5.24 -54.25 18.08
N CYS A 17 -6.11 -54.70 17.18
CA CYS A 17 -6.22 -54.17 15.82
C CYS A 17 -6.72 -52.73 15.80
N TYR A 18 -7.63 -52.35 16.70
CA TYR A 18 -8.08 -50.95 16.86
C TYR A 18 -6.98 -50.05 17.42
N ILE A 19 -6.16 -50.55 18.35
CA ILE A 19 -5.03 -49.82 18.93
C ILE A 19 -3.87 -49.72 17.93
N TYR A 20 -3.55 -50.80 17.19
CA TYR A 20 -2.54 -50.79 16.13
C TYR A 20 -2.93 -49.93 14.91
N HIS A 21 -4.22 -49.68 14.68
CA HIS A 21 -4.65 -48.72 13.64
C HIS A 21 -4.52 -47.24 14.06
N THR A 22 -4.15 -46.95 15.31
CA THR A 22 -3.92 -45.57 15.78
C THR A 22 -2.45 -45.13 15.73
N GLU A 23 -1.53 -46.03 15.38
CA GLU A 23 -0.13 -45.66 15.11
C GLU A 23 0.07 -45.35 13.61
N ALA A 24 -0.05 -44.07 13.27
CA ALA A 24 0.71 -43.37 12.23
C ALA A 24 1.02 -44.15 10.92
N VAL A 25 -0.01 -44.41 10.11
CA VAL A 25 0.17 -44.46 8.64
C VAL A 25 -0.12 -43.06 8.09
N THR A 26 0.73 -42.09 8.41
CA THR A 26 0.71 -40.76 7.76
C THR A 26 1.39 -40.88 6.41
N GLY A 27 0.67 -41.32 5.38
CA GLY A 27 1.27 -41.54 4.05
C GLY A 27 0.48 -41.01 2.88
N THR A 28 -0.84 -40.80 3.00
CA THR A 28 -1.67 -40.51 1.83
C THR A 28 -2.69 -39.43 2.15
N CYS A 29 -2.78 -38.44 1.26
CA CYS A 29 -3.82 -37.42 1.29
C CYS A 29 -5.18 -38.07 0.96
N ASP A 30 -5.88 -38.57 2.00
CA ASP A 30 -7.19 -39.17 1.82
C ASP A 30 -8.19 -38.13 1.32
N ARG A 31 -9.03 -38.52 0.35
CA ARG A 31 -9.97 -37.62 -0.32
C ARG A 31 -11.00 -36.96 0.60
N TRP A 32 -11.29 -37.55 1.76
CA TRP A 32 -12.32 -37.10 2.71
C TRP A 32 -11.72 -36.62 4.03
N SER A 33 -10.72 -37.31 4.57
CA SER A 33 -10.16 -37.05 5.91
C SER A 33 -8.81 -36.34 5.92
N GLY A 34 -8.13 -36.21 4.77
CA GLY A 34 -6.78 -35.64 4.72
C GLY A 34 -5.72 -36.61 5.27
N PRO A 35 -4.70 -36.17 6.03
CA PRO A 35 -4.67 -34.91 6.80
C PRO A 35 -4.11 -33.72 6.03
N ALA A 36 -4.66 -32.52 6.27
CA ALA A 36 -4.17 -31.28 5.69
C ALA A 36 -2.74 -30.98 6.18
N GLY A 37 -1.87 -30.50 5.29
CA GLY A 37 -0.46 -30.22 5.62
C GLY A 37 0.49 -31.39 5.40
N ALA A 38 -0.01 -32.63 5.24
CA ALA A 38 0.83 -33.77 4.92
C ALA A 38 1.54 -33.56 3.57
N VAL A 39 2.86 -33.74 3.57
CA VAL A 39 3.70 -33.57 2.37
C VAL A 39 4.09 -34.94 1.83
N HIS A 40 3.99 -35.11 0.52
CA HIS A 40 4.47 -36.32 -0.16
C HIS A 40 5.17 -35.97 -1.47
N CYS A 41 6.12 -36.79 -1.87
CA CYS A 41 6.76 -36.69 -3.17
C CYS A 41 5.85 -37.32 -4.23
N VAL A 42 5.26 -36.52 -5.12
CA VAL A 42 4.27 -36.99 -6.10
C VAL A 42 4.75 -36.76 -7.53
N GLN A 43 4.39 -37.68 -8.42
CA GLN A 43 4.61 -37.49 -9.85
C GLN A 43 3.44 -36.68 -10.43
N ALA A 44 3.74 -35.50 -10.98
CA ALA A 44 2.74 -34.67 -11.63
C ALA A 44 2.48 -35.21 -13.06
N PRO A 45 1.24 -35.59 -13.42
CA PRO A 45 0.92 -35.85 -14.82
C PRO A 45 0.84 -34.52 -15.61
N GLY A 46 1.60 -34.38 -16.70
CA GLY A 46 1.59 -33.18 -17.55
C GLY A 46 2.91 -32.87 -18.27
N LEU A 47 3.12 -31.59 -18.65
CA LEU A 47 4.25 -31.05 -19.42
C LEU A 47 5.65 -31.28 -18.83
N TYR A 48 5.75 -31.76 -17.58
CA TYR A 48 7.02 -32.05 -16.90
C TYR A 48 6.97 -33.45 -16.27
N TYR A 49 7.81 -34.35 -16.78
CA TYR A 49 7.98 -35.70 -16.26
C TYR A 49 8.94 -35.68 -15.06
N GLY A 50 8.42 -35.42 -13.86
CA GLY A 50 9.25 -35.40 -12.67
C GLY A 50 8.46 -35.48 -11.36
N TYR A 51 9.15 -35.94 -10.33
CA TYR A 51 8.68 -35.95 -8.96
C TYR A 51 8.91 -34.59 -8.30
N GLN A 52 7.89 -34.08 -7.63
CA GLN A 52 7.97 -32.86 -6.84
C GLN A 52 7.20 -33.00 -5.53
N TRP A 53 7.58 -32.22 -4.52
CA TRP A 53 6.83 -32.14 -3.29
C TRP A 53 5.42 -31.61 -3.56
N ALA A 54 4.44 -32.20 -2.90
CA ALA A 54 3.07 -31.70 -2.87
C ALA A 54 2.49 -31.79 -1.46
N THR A 55 1.73 -30.77 -1.10
CA THR A 55 1.07 -30.67 0.20
C THR A 55 -0.39 -31.09 0.06
N CYS A 56 -0.90 -31.88 0.99
CA CYS A 56 -2.32 -32.23 1.07
C CYS A 56 -3.11 -30.99 1.47
N ARG A 57 -3.96 -30.49 0.57
CA ARG A 57 -4.75 -29.26 0.74
C ARG A 57 -6.23 -29.55 0.59
N THR A 58 -7.07 -28.70 1.19
CA THR A 58 -8.50 -28.72 0.89
C THR A 58 -8.76 -28.19 -0.52
N ASN A 59 -9.78 -28.71 -1.19
CA ASN A 59 -10.24 -28.19 -2.48
C ASN A 59 -10.66 -26.70 -2.34
N THR A 60 -11.21 -26.32 -1.19
CA THR A 60 -11.55 -24.93 -0.86
C THR A 60 -10.32 -24.03 -0.85
N TYR A 61 -9.21 -24.46 -0.23
CA TYR A 61 -7.95 -23.73 -0.24
C TYR A 61 -7.44 -23.56 -1.67
N ILE A 62 -7.41 -24.65 -2.46
CA ILE A 62 -6.91 -24.65 -3.84
C ILE A 62 -7.73 -23.67 -4.71
N LYS A 63 -9.06 -23.73 -4.64
CA LYS A 63 -9.95 -22.81 -5.36
C LYS A 63 -9.72 -21.36 -4.93
N THR A 64 -9.58 -21.10 -3.64
CA THR A 64 -9.38 -19.74 -3.14
C THR A 64 -8.03 -19.18 -3.60
N THR A 65 -6.92 -19.87 -3.37
CA THR A 65 -5.56 -19.37 -3.69
C THR A 65 -5.31 -19.20 -5.19
N SER A 66 -5.94 -20.06 -6.00
CA SER A 66 -5.82 -20.04 -7.48
C SER A 66 -6.83 -19.14 -8.18
N LYS A 67 -7.79 -18.58 -7.43
CA LYS A 67 -8.96 -17.88 -7.98
C LYS A 67 -9.72 -18.76 -8.96
N GLY A 68 -10.07 -19.97 -8.52
CA GLY A 68 -10.87 -20.94 -9.27
C GLY A 68 -10.15 -21.64 -10.42
N ARG A 69 -8.95 -21.17 -10.80
CA ARG A 69 -8.16 -21.77 -11.89
C ARG A 69 -7.78 -23.22 -11.62
N HIS A 70 -7.60 -23.57 -10.34
CA HIS A 70 -7.28 -24.92 -9.92
C HIS A 70 -8.36 -25.45 -8.97
N SER A 71 -8.56 -26.76 -9.04
CA SER A 71 -9.38 -27.52 -8.10
C SER A 71 -8.89 -28.96 -8.08
N CYS A 72 -9.36 -29.75 -7.12
CA CYS A 72 -9.14 -31.19 -7.19
C CYS A 72 -9.78 -31.76 -8.46
N ILE A 73 -9.06 -32.66 -9.15
CA ILE A 73 -9.50 -33.30 -10.41
C ILE A 73 -10.90 -33.89 -10.26
N ASP A 74 -11.14 -34.59 -9.16
CA ASP A 74 -12.48 -35.03 -8.74
C ASP A 74 -13.08 -33.95 -7.83
N SER A 75 -14.14 -33.30 -8.32
CA SER A 75 -14.83 -32.21 -7.64
C SER A 75 -15.50 -32.63 -6.33
N THR A 76 -15.73 -33.94 -6.14
CA THR A 76 -16.30 -34.49 -4.91
C THR A 76 -15.25 -34.68 -3.81
N ARG A 77 -13.96 -34.52 -4.10
CA ARG A 77 -12.90 -34.61 -3.07
C ARG A 77 -12.85 -33.35 -2.22
N ILE A 78 -12.72 -33.56 -0.91
CA ILE A 78 -12.45 -32.49 0.05
C ILE A 78 -10.95 -32.18 0.06
N TYR A 79 -10.10 -33.19 -0.06
CA TYR A 79 -8.64 -33.04 -0.07
C TYR A 79 -7.99 -33.61 -1.33
N CYS A 80 -6.91 -32.97 -1.77
CA CYS A 80 -6.00 -33.50 -2.78
C CYS A 80 -4.60 -32.90 -2.64
N TYR A 81 -3.63 -33.55 -3.25
CA TYR A 81 -2.27 -33.02 -3.34
C TYR A 81 -2.21 -31.79 -4.24
N TYR A 82 -1.60 -30.72 -3.72
CA TYR A 82 -1.34 -29.50 -4.46
C TYR A 82 0.17 -29.29 -4.59
N GLN A 83 0.63 -29.16 -5.83
CA GLN A 83 2.03 -29.24 -6.21
C GLN A 83 2.81 -28.00 -5.74
N CYS A 84 4.01 -28.19 -5.20
CA CYS A 84 4.88 -27.11 -4.69
C CYS A 84 5.06 -25.96 -5.68
N MET A 85 5.30 -26.24 -6.96
CA MET A 85 5.52 -25.17 -7.94
C MET A 85 4.30 -24.24 -8.07
N ILE A 86 3.10 -24.81 -7.98
CA ILE A 86 1.85 -24.09 -8.13
C ILE A 86 1.44 -23.44 -6.80
N ASP A 87 1.52 -24.19 -5.69
CA ASP A 87 1.08 -23.74 -4.37
C ASP A 87 2.01 -22.64 -3.82
N VAL A 88 3.32 -22.86 -3.89
CA VAL A 88 4.33 -21.98 -3.30
C VAL A 88 4.72 -20.85 -4.26
N TYR A 89 4.95 -21.18 -5.52
CA TYR A 89 5.52 -20.22 -6.49
C TYR A 89 4.50 -19.69 -7.51
N GLY A 90 3.27 -20.22 -7.53
CA GLY A 90 2.25 -19.81 -8.49
C GLY A 90 2.59 -20.11 -9.95
N ARG A 91 3.53 -21.03 -10.20
CA ARG A 91 4.02 -21.37 -11.55
C ARG A 91 3.83 -22.85 -11.84
N GLY A 92 3.31 -23.17 -13.01
CA GLY A 92 3.24 -24.57 -13.47
C GLY A 92 4.53 -25.07 -14.12
N ASN A 93 5.51 -24.19 -14.35
CA ASN A 93 6.72 -24.49 -15.11
C ASN A 93 7.89 -23.53 -14.83
N GLY A 94 9.07 -23.85 -15.38
CA GLY A 94 10.25 -22.99 -15.39
C GLY A 94 11.27 -23.24 -14.27
N PHE A 95 12.08 -22.23 -13.97
CA PHE A 95 13.21 -22.28 -13.02
C PHE A 95 12.85 -22.67 -11.58
N VAL A 96 11.55 -22.74 -11.25
CA VAL A 96 11.09 -23.16 -9.92
C VAL A 96 11.04 -24.70 -9.76
N PHE A 97 11.09 -25.47 -10.85
CA PHE A 97 11.06 -26.93 -10.77
C PHE A 97 12.18 -27.53 -9.91
N PRO A 98 13.46 -27.12 -10.05
CA PRO A 98 14.54 -27.61 -9.19
C PRO A 98 14.31 -27.34 -7.69
N LEU A 99 13.62 -26.26 -7.34
CA LEU A 99 13.31 -25.90 -5.94
C LEU A 99 12.23 -26.82 -5.32
N CYS A 100 11.41 -27.46 -6.15
CA CYS A 100 10.33 -28.33 -5.71
C CYS A 100 10.61 -29.82 -5.93
N LYS A 101 11.74 -30.17 -6.55
CA LYS A 101 12.08 -31.54 -6.93
C LYS A 101 12.30 -32.42 -5.70
N CYS A 102 11.86 -33.67 -5.79
CA CYS A 102 12.10 -34.71 -4.79
C CYS A 102 12.28 -36.08 -5.47
N SER A 103 12.69 -37.07 -4.69
CA SER A 103 12.65 -38.49 -5.01
C SER A 103 11.61 -39.20 -4.13
N PRO A 104 10.91 -40.23 -4.61
CA PRO A 104 10.03 -41.06 -3.78
C PRO A 104 10.73 -41.71 -2.58
N SER A 105 12.06 -41.85 -2.66
CA SER A 105 12.91 -42.36 -1.58
C SER A 105 13.31 -41.30 -0.57
N ASP A 106 13.09 -40.02 -0.86
CA ASP A 106 13.45 -38.94 0.05
C ASP A 106 12.57 -39.00 1.29
N PRO A 107 13.13 -38.84 2.50
CA PRO A 107 12.33 -38.77 3.70
C PRO A 107 11.39 -37.57 3.59
N ALA A 108 10.11 -37.78 3.92
CA ALA A 108 9.16 -36.67 3.98
C ALA A 108 9.69 -35.59 4.94
N PRO A 109 9.56 -34.30 4.62
CA PRO A 109 9.98 -33.23 5.51
C PRO A 109 9.26 -33.39 6.85
N THR A 110 10.02 -33.64 7.90
CA THR A 110 9.48 -33.91 9.23
C THR A 110 8.93 -32.63 9.85
N GLU A 111 7.78 -32.73 10.52
CA GLU A 111 7.21 -31.63 11.28
C GLU A 111 8.13 -31.29 12.45
N SER A 112 8.73 -30.10 12.44
CA SER A 112 9.39 -29.56 13.63
C SER A 112 8.38 -29.16 14.71
N VAL A 113 7.14 -28.84 14.31
CA VAL A 113 6.02 -28.46 15.17
C VAL A 113 4.70 -28.94 14.53
N PRO A 114 3.90 -29.81 15.18
CA PRO A 114 2.63 -30.25 14.64
C PRO A 114 1.59 -29.12 14.67
N LEU A 115 0.89 -28.91 13.55
CA LEU A 115 -0.15 -27.89 13.41
C LEU A 115 -1.55 -28.50 13.23
N PRO A 116 -2.60 -27.88 13.80
CA PRO A 116 -3.97 -28.27 13.50
C PRO A 116 -4.32 -28.14 12.01
N ALA A 117 -5.19 -29.02 11.51
CA ALA A 117 -5.62 -29.03 10.11
C ALA A 117 -6.18 -27.67 9.61
N TRP A 118 -6.82 -26.90 10.49
CA TRP A 118 -7.38 -25.58 10.15
C TRP A 118 -6.30 -24.52 9.85
N CYS A 119 -5.04 -24.75 10.23
CA CYS A 119 -3.93 -23.89 9.85
C CYS A 119 -3.66 -23.90 8.35
N TYR A 120 -3.94 -25.03 7.67
CA TYR A 120 -3.69 -25.22 6.24
C TYR A 120 -4.87 -24.86 5.34
N SER A 121 -5.99 -24.44 5.93
CA SER A 121 -7.18 -23.98 5.20
C SER A 121 -7.95 -22.95 6.04
N PRO A 122 -7.35 -21.78 6.32
CA PRO A 122 -7.96 -20.76 7.15
C PRO A 122 -9.26 -20.22 6.53
N ASP A 123 -10.22 -19.90 7.38
CA ASP A 123 -11.50 -19.30 6.99
C ASP A 123 -11.45 -17.77 6.84
N GLY A 124 -10.37 -17.12 7.28
CA GLY A 124 -10.20 -15.66 7.30
C GLY A 124 -10.75 -14.97 8.56
N ARG A 125 -11.66 -15.60 9.29
CA ARG A 125 -12.34 -15.01 10.45
C ARG A 125 -11.58 -15.24 11.75
N LYS A 126 -10.80 -16.32 11.83
CA LYS A 126 -10.01 -16.65 13.02
C LYS A 126 -8.71 -15.86 13.08
N CYS A 127 -8.71 -14.71 13.77
CA CYS A 127 -7.49 -13.92 13.94
C CYS A 127 -6.39 -14.64 14.74
N ASN A 128 -6.76 -15.58 15.60
CA ASN A 128 -5.78 -16.41 16.32
C ASN A 128 -4.96 -17.32 15.39
N TRP A 129 -5.32 -17.47 14.10
CA TRP A 129 -4.48 -18.16 13.11
C TRP A 129 -3.04 -17.62 13.07
N TYR A 130 -2.87 -16.30 13.16
CA TYR A 130 -1.54 -15.68 13.16
C TYR A 130 -0.69 -16.15 14.35
N ARG A 131 -1.27 -16.24 15.55
CA ARG A 131 -0.56 -16.70 16.74
C ARG A 131 -0.44 -18.22 16.82
N GLU A 132 -1.50 -18.95 16.52
CA GLU A 132 -1.58 -20.40 16.76
C GLU A 132 -1.06 -21.26 15.62
N CYS A 133 -0.91 -20.69 14.42
CA CYS A 133 -0.37 -21.37 13.25
C CYS A 133 0.93 -20.73 12.79
N LEU A 134 0.91 -19.44 12.44
CA LEU A 134 2.07 -18.77 11.86
C LEU A 134 3.19 -18.57 12.90
N ASN A 135 2.88 -18.05 14.09
CA ASN A 135 3.90 -17.82 15.13
C ASN A 135 4.56 -19.12 15.60
N LYS A 136 3.78 -20.22 15.73
CA LYS A 136 4.33 -21.53 16.12
C LYS A 136 5.42 -22.03 15.18
N VAL A 137 5.35 -21.65 13.90
CA VAL A 137 6.34 -22.00 12.89
C VAL A 137 7.52 -21.03 12.86
N TYR A 138 7.32 -19.82 13.35
CA TYR A 138 8.30 -18.74 13.38
C TYR A 138 8.57 -18.22 14.81
N PRO A 139 8.86 -19.10 15.80
CA PRO A 139 8.95 -18.67 17.21
C PRO A 139 10.09 -17.67 17.46
N LYS A 140 11.13 -17.68 16.62
CA LYS A 140 12.27 -16.76 16.70
C LYS A 140 12.02 -15.40 16.04
N CYS A 141 10.93 -15.26 15.28
CA CYS A 141 10.54 -13.98 14.71
C CYS A 141 9.73 -13.13 15.69
N GLU A 142 9.53 -13.63 16.91
CA GLU A 142 8.98 -12.87 18.02
C GLU A 142 10.08 -11.99 18.66
N ASP A 143 11.25 -12.51 19.05
CA ASP A 143 12.23 -11.70 19.81
C ASP A 143 13.10 -10.70 19.02
N ASP A 144 12.92 -10.55 17.70
CA ASP A 144 13.73 -9.61 16.89
C ASP A 144 13.14 -8.20 16.91
N LYS A 145 13.92 -7.14 16.71
CA LYS A 145 13.37 -5.77 16.56
C LYS A 145 12.42 -5.62 15.35
N ASP A 146 12.34 -6.68 14.54
CA ASP A 146 11.46 -6.94 13.41
C ASP A 146 10.19 -7.76 13.76
N GLU A 147 9.85 -7.95 15.05
CA GLU A 147 8.69 -8.63 15.69
C GLU A 147 7.29 -8.24 15.16
N TYR A 148 7.28 -7.34 14.20
CA TYR A 148 6.14 -6.59 13.76
C TYR A 148 5.10 -7.46 13.05
N ALA A 149 5.47 -8.27 12.05
CA ALA A 149 4.52 -8.78 11.06
C ALA A 149 3.38 -9.67 11.64
N ILE A 150 3.64 -10.54 12.62
CA ILE A 150 2.64 -11.49 13.14
C ILE A 150 1.68 -10.81 14.12
N LYS A 151 2.22 -10.15 15.16
CA LYS A 151 1.42 -9.39 16.14
C LYS A 151 0.61 -8.30 15.44
N PHE A 152 1.21 -7.69 14.42
CA PHE A 152 0.56 -6.72 13.57
C PHE A 152 -0.59 -7.28 12.76
N ALA A 153 -0.38 -8.39 12.03
CA ALA A 153 -1.44 -9.00 11.24
C ALA A 153 -2.61 -9.47 12.12
N GLU A 154 -2.34 -10.03 13.31
CA GLU A 154 -3.38 -10.34 14.29
C GLU A 154 -4.12 -9.09 14.76
N LYS A 155 -3.39 -8.00 15.06
CA LYS A 155 -3.98 -6.71 15.45
C LYS A 155 -4.89 -6.15 14.36
N PHE A 156 -4.46 -6.15 13.09
CA PHE A 156 -5.26 -5.73 11.93
C PHE A 156 -6.55 -6.53 11.83
N CYS A 157 -6.43 -7.85 11.90
CA CYS A 157 -7.56 -8.75 11.84
C CYS A 157 -8.59 -8.43 12.94
N LYS A 158 -8.13 -8.21 14.18
CA LYS A 158 -8.98 -7.85 15.32
C LYS A 158 -9.62 -6.46 15.19
N LEU A 159 -8.94 -5.50 14.55
CA LEU A 159 -9.53 -4.19 14.26
C LEU A 159 -10.72 -4.33 13.32
N TYR A 160 -10.63 -5.18 12.30
CA TYR A 160 -11.78 -5.50 11.45
C TYR A 160 -12.90 -6.22 12.19
N ASP A 161 -12.60 -7.14 13.11
CA ASP A 161 -13.63 -7.75 13.97
C ASP A 161 -14.37 -6.69 14.81
N LYS A 162 -13.61 -5.79 15.45
CA LYS A 162 -14.17 -4.74 16.32
C LYS A 162 -15.10 -3.79 15.56
N ASN A 163 -14.71 -3.40 14.34
CA ASN A 163 -15.43 -2.43 13.51
C ASN A 163 -16.34 -3.09 12.46
N TYR A 164 -16.49 -4.42 12.48
CA TYR A 164 -17.22 -5.18 11.45
C TYR A 164 -18.65 -4.67 11.24
N LYS A 165 -19.29 -4.21 12.31
CA LYS A 165 -20.67 -3.68 12.30
C LYS A 165 -20.81 -2.38 11.51
N ASP A 166 -19.74 -1.60 11.38
CA ASP A 166 -19.75 -0.27 10.78
C ASP A 166 -19.64 -0.34 9.23
N PHE A 167 -19.36 -1.52 8.69
CA PHE A 167 -19.37 -1.80 7.25
C PHE A 167 -20.78 -2.10 6.72
N SER A 168 -21.01 -1.70 5.47
CA SER A 168 -22.17 -2.12 4.68
C SER A 168 -22.17 -3.65 4.43
N THR A 169 -23.23 -4.17 3.81
CA THR A 169 -23.29 -5.59 3.43
C THR A 169 -22.18 -5.96 2.46
N GLU A 170 -21.91 -5.10 1.49
CA GLU A 170 -20.82 -5.23 0.51
C GLU A 170 -19.45 -5.08 1.18
N GLY A 171 -19.31 -4.11 2.07
CA GLY A 171 -18.09 -3.90 2.87
C GLY A 171 -17.76 -5.12 3.73
N LYS A 172 -18.74 -5.75 4.37
CA LYS A 172 -18.57 -6.98 5.16
C LYS A 172 -18.08 -8.16 4.31
N LYS A 173 -18.65 -8.33 3.10
CA LYS A 173 -18.20 -9.34 2.13
C LYS A 173 -16.74 -9.10 1.74
N TRP A 174 -16.37 -7.85 1.49
CA TRP A 174 -14.99 -7.46 1.18
C TRP A 174 -14.05 -7.75 2.35
N VAL A 175 -14.41 -7.38 3.59
CA VAL A 175 -13.59 -7.64 4.79
C VAL A 175 -13.33 -9.14 4.97
N ASP A 176 -14.39 -9.97 4.85
CA ASP A 176 -14.27 -11.42 4.94
C ASP A 176 -13.33 -11.98 3.86
N ALA A 177 -13.48 -11.51 2.62
CA ALA A 177 -12.67 -11.94 1.49
C ALA A 177 -11.19 -11.52 1.65
N VAL A 178 -10.92 -10.28 2.05
CA VAL A 178 -9.56 -9.76 2.29
C VAL A 178 -8.87 -10.54 3.38
N ARG A 179 -9.51 -10.74 4.53
CA ARG A 179 -8.89 -11.47 5.65
C ARG A 179 -8.58 -12.91 5.26
N LYS A 180 -9.50 -13.57 4.54
CA LYS A 180 -9.29 -14.90 4.00
C LYS A 180 -8.12 -14.92 3.01
N CYS A 181 -8.06 -13.97 2.07
CA CYS A 181 -6.98 -13.85 1.10
C CYS A 181 -5.62 -13.70 1.81
N LEU A 182 -5.52 -12.78 2.78
CA LEU A 182 -4.29 -12.54 3.54
C LEU A 182 -3.80 -13.79 4.28
N GLN A 183 -4.70 -14.53 4.94
CA GLN A 183 -4.32 -15.76 5.63
C GLN A 183 -3.94 -16.88 4.64
N VAL A 184 -4.75 -17.10 3.60
CA VAL A 184 -4.50 -18.13 2.58
C VAL A 184 -3.16 -17.92 1.88
N LYS A 185 -2.78 -16.68 1.56
CA LYS A 185 -1.49 -16.37 0.93
C LYS A 185 -0.28 -16.62 1.82
N LEU A 186 -0.47 -16.73 3.13
CA LEU A 186 0.58 -17.03 4.10
C LEU A 186 0.66 -18.53 4.44
N VAL A 187 -0.33 -19.35 4.05
CA VAL A 187 -0.31 -20.80 4.30
C VAL A 187 0.94 -21.49 3.72
N PRO A 188 1.46 -21.17 2.52
CA PRO A 188 2.69 -21.78 2.03
C PRO A 188 3.93 -21.51 2.89
N LEU A 189 3.89 -20.57 3.84
CA LEU A 189 4.99 -20.29 4.76
C LEU A 189 5.00 -21.21 5.99
N ILE A 190 3.87 -21.82 6.33
CA ILE A 190 3.80 -22.78 7.44
C ILE A 190 4.15 -24.21 7.02
N ASP A 191 4.30 -24.45 5.72
CA ASP A 191 4.69 -25.75 5.16
C ASP A 191 6.11 -26.16 5.59
N THR A 192 6.34 -27.48 5.63
CA THR A 192 7.60 -28.09 6.09
C THR A 192 8.69 -28.14 5.02
N THR A 193 8.36 -27.87 3.76
CA THR A 193 9.28 -27.94 2.60
C THR A 193 10.18 -26.70 2.46
N ARG A 194 10.01 -25.68 3.31
CA ARG A 194 10.67 -24.38 3.16
C ARG A 194 11.57 -24.03 4.33
N VAL A 195 12.66 -23.35 3.99
CA VAL A 195 13.48 -22.64 4.98
C VAL A 195 12.67 -21.46 5.51
N LYS A 196 12.58 -21.37 6.83
CA LYS A 196 11.78 -20.38 7.53
C LYS A 196 12.68 -19.23 7.98
N THR A 197 12.59 -18.09 7.31
CA THR A 197 13.29 -16.87 7.71
C THR A 197 12.29 -15.75 8.04
N CYS A 198 12.63 -14.90 9.02
CA CYS A 198 11.79 -13.76 9.36
C CYS A 198 11.72 -12.73 8.22
N LYS A 199 12.80 -12.62 7.43
CA LYS A 199 12.85 -11.77 6.24
C LYS A 199 11.84 -12.21 5.18
N ASP A 200 11.75 -13.50 4.89
CA ASP A 200 10.80 -14.02 3.90
C ASP A 200 9.36 -13.89 4.38
N LEU A 201 9.12 -14.12 5.67
CA LEU A 201 7.82 -13.91 6.30
C LEU A 201 7.39 -12.43 6.15
N LYS A 202 8.25 -11.50 6.55
CA LYS A 202 8.01 -10.05 6.47
C LYS A 202 7.72 -9.62 5.03
N SER A 203 8.59 -9.98 4.10
CA SER A 203 8.47 -9.66 2.67
C SER A 203 7.17 -10.20 2.07
N THR A 204 6.83 -11.46 2.35
CA THR A 204 5.60 -12.09 1.85
C THR A 204 4.36 -11.43 2.45
N ALA A 205 4.33 -11.23 3.78
CA ALA A 205 3.19 -10.60 4.45
C ALA A 205 2.90 -9.21 3.88
N PHE A 206 3.90 -8.35 3.70
CA PHE A 206 3.70 -7.03 3.10
C PHE A 206 3.21 -7.10 1.65
N LYS A 207 3.85 -7.92 0.79
CA LYS A 207 3.48 -8.05 -0.63
C LYS A 207 2.05 -8.54 -0.87
N THR A 208 1.43 -9.21 0.11
CA THR A 208 0.06 -9.72 -0.04
C THR A 208 -1.05 -8.69 0.14
N HIS A 209 -0.78 -7.55 0.80
CA HIS A 209 -1.83 -6.59 1.16
C HIS A 209 -2.50 -5.96 -0.06
N THR A 210 -1.74 -5.29 -0.93
CA THR A 210 -2.31 -4.60 -2.10
C THR A 210 -3.10 -5.55 -3.01
N PRO A 211 -2.58 -6.73 -3.42
CA PRO A 211 -3.34 -7.67 -4.22
C PRO A 211 -4.61 -8.17 -3.53
N CYS A 212 -4.57 -8.46 -2.22
CA CYS A 212 -5.75 -8.90 -1.50
C CYS A 212 -6.79 -7.78 -1.32
N TYR A 213 -6.39 -6.51 -1.21
CA TYR A 213 -7.35 -5.39 -1.10
C TYR A 213 -8.03 -5.11 -2.44
N LEU A 214 -7.28 -5.23 -3.54
CA LEU A 214 -7.78 -4.93 -4.87
C LEU A 214 -8.54 -6.09 -5.52
N ASP A 215 -8.20 -7.33 -5.19
CA ASP A 215 -8.78 -8.53 -5.80
C ASP A 215 -8.66 -9.74 -4.84
N PRO A 216 -9.42 -9.75 -3.73
CA PRO A 216 -9.34 -10.78 -2.69
C PRO A 216 -9.93 -12.14 -3.10
N ASP A 217 -11.01 -12.13 -3.88
CA ASP A 217 -11.73 -13.34 -4.33
C ASP A 217 -12.56 -13.03 -5.59
N GLN A 218 -12.88 -14.05 -6.39
CA GLN A 218 -13.60 -13.91 -7.67
C GLN A 218 -14.99 -13.27 -7.55
N SER A 219 -15.65 -13.42 -6.41
CA SER A 219 -16.99 -12.88 -6.15
C SER A 219 -17.00 -11.67 -5.23
N SER A 220 -15.83 -11.14 -4.88
CA SER A 220 -15.71 -9.96 -4.02
C SER A 220 -15.39 -8.73 -4.85
N LEU A 221 -15.87 -7.58 -4.38
CA LEU A 221 -15.51 -6.28 -4.93
C LEU A 221 -14.01 -5.99 -4.72
N SER A 222 -13.45 -5.10 -5.54
CA SER A 222 -12.20 -4.42 -5.24
C SER A 222 -12.42 -3.38 -4.14
N TYR A 223 -11.37 -3.00 -3.40
CA TYR A 223 -11.40 -1.80 -2.58
C TYR A 223 -11.86 -0.57 -3.38
N CYS A 224 -11.38 -0.45 -4.62
CA CYS A 224 -11.77 0.64 -5.52
C CYS A 224 -13.26 0.60 -5.87
N ASP A 225 -13.99 -0.51 -5.72
CA ASP A 225 -15.41 -0.62 -6.07
C ASP A 225 -16.34 -0.39 -4.87
N LEU A 226 -15.79 -0.44 -3.65
CA LEU A 226 -16.54 -0.15 -2.42
C LEU A 226 -17.15 1.26 -2.40
N SER A 227 -18.21 1.43 -1.63
CA SER A 227 -18.76 2.76 -1.35
C SER A 227 -17.69 3.64 -0.67
N ILE A 228 -17.74 4.96 -0.88
CA ILE A 228 -16.81 5.88 -0.21
C ILE A 228 -16.92 5.73 1.32
N ALA A 229 -18.12 5.47 1.85
CA ALA A 229 -18.31 5.22 3.27
C ALA A 229 -17.56 3.97 3.78
N ASP A 230 -17.61 2.86 3.05
CA ASP A 230 -16.86 1.64 3.40
C ASP A 230 -15.35 1.85 3.24
N GLN A 231 -14.91 2.52 2.17
CA GLN A 231 -13.51 2.89 1.95
C GLN A 231 -12.95 3.68 3.14
N MET A 232 -13.72 4.66 3.62
CA MET A 232 -13.35 5.42 4.81
C MET A 232 -13.37 4.58 6.07
N THR A 233 -14.34 3.68 6.22
CA THR A 233 -14.41 2.76 7.36
C THR A 233 -13.18 1.84 7.38
N VAL A 234 -12.71 1.35 6.23
CA VAL A 234 -11.42 0.64 6.11
C VAL A 234 -10.28 1.50 6.62
N PHE A 235 -10.08 2.69 6.04
CA PHE A 235 -8.98 3.58 6.41
C PHE A 235 -8.93 3.83 7.93
N TRP A 236 -10.06 4.21 8.52
CA TRP A 236 -10.11 4.50 9.96
C TRP A 236 -10.00 3.26 10.83
N THR A 237 -10.50 2.10 10.38
CA THR A 237 -10.37 0.82 11.10
C THR A 237 -8.90 0.47 11.30
N ILE A 238 -8.08 0.64 10.25
CA ILE A 238 -6.67 0.28 10.30
C ILE A 238 -5.75 1.46 10.66
N LYS A 239 -6.28 2.68 10.85
CA LYS A 239 -5.53 3.91 11.21
C LYS A 239 -4.49 3.72 12.32
N SER A 240 -4.88 3.22 13.49
CA SER A 240 -3.96 3.04 14.64
C SER A 240 -2.76 2.17 14.28
N ALA A 241 -2.98 1.32 13.29
CA ALA A 241 -2.07 0.33 12.85
C ALA A 241 -1.15 0.91 11.74
N TYR A 242 -1.54 2.00 11.05
CA TYR A 242 -0.60 2.89 10.34
C TYR A 242 0.35 3.57 11.32
N ILE A 243 -0.16 4.08 12.46
CA ILE A 243 0.66 4.80 13.45
C ILE A 243 1.78 3.91 14.02
N ASP A 244 1.47 2.64 14.26
CA ASP A 244 2.43 1.69 14.81
C ASP A 244 3.34 1.06 13.71
N ALA A 245 2.90 1.04 12.44
CA ALA A 245 3.60 0.43 11.31
C ALA A 245 3.99 1.44 10.27
N PHE A 246 5.23 1.86 10.27
CA PHE A 246 5.71 2.65 9.15
C PHE A 246 6.78 1.85 8.43
N GLY A 247 6.34 1.18 7.35
CA GLY A 247 7.14 0.52 6.32
C GLY A 247 6.70 1.01 4.94
N SER A 248 7.53 0.86 3.91
CA SER A 248 7.27 1.23 2.50
C SER A 248 5.98 0.62 1.89
N SER A 249 5.46 -0.47 2.47
CA SER A 249 4.17 -1.08 2.09
C SER A 249 2.95 -0.21 2.41
N LEU A 250 3.07 0.72 3.36
CA LEU A 250 1.97 1.56 3.83
C LEU A 250 1.69 2.70 2.87
N LYS A 251 2.75 3.31 2.32
CA LYS A 251 2.66 4.32 1.28
C LYS A 251 1.96 3.77 0.05
N GLY A 252 2.38 2.60 -0.42
CA GLY A 252 1.73 1.94 -1.55
C GLY A 252 0.25 1.63 -1.30
N MET A 253 -0.12 1.33 -0.05
CA MET A 253 -1.53 1.20 0.32
C MET A 253 -2.24 2.55 0.27
N LEU A 254 -1.70 3.59 0.91
CA LEU A 254 -2.28 4.96 0.91
C LEU A 254 -2.44 5.52 -0.50
N GLU A 255 -1.48 5.33 -1.39
CA GLU A 255 -1.54 5.74 -2.80
C GLU A 255 -2.65 5.01 -3.56
N VAL A 256 -2.86 3.72 -3.28
CA VAL A 256 -3.98 2.98 -3.85
C VAL A 256 -5.32 3.49 -3.30
N LEU A 257 -5.42 3.72 -1.98
CA LEU A 257 -6.65 4.28 -1.39
C LEU A 257 -6.96 5.66 -2.01
N ALA A 258 -5.94 6.51 -2.12
CA ALA A 258 -5.97 7.82 -2.72
C ALA A 258 -6.51 7.81 -4.15
N GLY A 259 -5.89 7.00 -5.01
CA GLY A 259 -6.27 6.89 -6.42
C GLY A 259 -7.71 6.42 -6.60
N CYS A 260 -8.16 5.45 -5.79
CA CYS A 260 -9.56 4.98 -5.84
C CYS A 260 -10.56 6.08 -5.45
N ILE A 261 -10.25 6.86 -4.41
CA ILE A 261 -11.15 7.91 -3.91
C ILE A 261 -11.19 9.07 -4.90
N GLN A 262 -10.04 9.56 -5.36
CA GLN A 262 -9.93 10.70 -6.27
C GLN A 262 -10.71 10.48 -7.58
N ALA A 263 -10.64 9.27 -8.14
CA ALA A 263 -11.38 8.92 -9.36
C ALA A 263 -12.91 9.03 -9.17
N LYS A 264 -13.41 8.74 -7.97
CA LYS A 264 -14.85 8.77 -7.66
C LYS A 264 -15.35 10.16 -7.29
N THR A 265 -14.52 10.99 -6.66
CA THR A 265 -14.97 12.28 -6.11
C THR A 265 -14.83 13.44 -7.09
N LYS A 266 -14.19 13.26 -8.26
CA LYS A 266 -13.91 14.35 -9.21
C LYS A 266 -15.13 15.23 -9.57
N SER A 267 -16.29 14.63 -9.86
CA SER A 267 -17.51 15.40 -10.17
C SER A 267 -18.07 16.12 -8.94
N LEU A 268 -18.04 15.45 -7.78
CA LEU A 268 -18.48 16.02 -6.50
C LEU A 268 -17.63 17.23 -6.12
N VAL A 269 -16.31 17.17 -6.34
CA VAL A 269 -15.40 18.31 -6.11
C VAL A 269 -15.84 19.55 -6.89
N GLN A 270 -16.16 19.38 -8.18
CA GLN A 270 -16.62 20.49 -9.01
C GLN A 270 -17.98 21.04 -8.57
N GLU A 271 -18.89 20.16 -8.15
CA GLU A 271 -20.18 20.57 -7.60
C GLU A 271 -20.03 21.40 -6.31
N VAL A 272 -19.22 20.92 -5.36
CA VAL A 272 -18.99 21.62 -4.09
C VAL A 272 -18.30 22.96 -4.33
N LYS A 273 -17.31 23.00 -5.23
CA LYS A 273 -16.63 24.25 -5.62
C LYS A 273 -17.61 25.28 -6.17
N ALA A 274 -18.52 24.87 -7.06
CA ALA A 274 -19.54 25.74 -7.61
C ALA A 274 -20.50 26.28 -6.53
N LYS A 275 -20.94 25.41 -5.61
CA LYS A 275 -21.83 25.79 -4.51
C LYS A 275 -21.17 26.74 -3.50
N ILE A 276 -19.88 26.54 -3.22
CA ILE A 276 -19.10 27.48 -2.40
C ILE A 276 -19.11 28.86 -3.07
N GLN A 277 -18.76 28.93 -4.36
CA GLN A 277 -18.69 30.20 -5.08
C GLN A 277 -20.05 30.90 -5.13
N GLU A 278 -21.12 30.16 -5.42
CA GLU A 278 -22.48 30.70 -5.44
C GLU A 278 -22.86 31.35 -4.10
N ARG A 279 -22.53 30.71 -2.98
CA ARG A 279 -22.84 31.23 -1.64
C ARG A 279 -22.00 32.46 -1.28
N VAL A 280 -20.73 32.48 -1.67
CA VAL A 280 -19.87 33.66 -1.49
C VAL A 280 -20.44 34.85 -2.26
N ASP A 281 -20.74 34.66 -3.56
CA ASP A 281 -21.30 35.70 -4.43
C ASP A 281 -22.65 36.25 -3.92
N GLN A 282 -23.49 35.38 -3.34
CA GLN A 282 -24.77 35.80 -2.74
C GLN A 282 -24.57 36.73 -1.54
N ILE A 283 -23.59 36.43 -0.69
CA ILE A 283 -23.34 37.21 0.53
C ILE A 283 -22.63 38.52 0.21
N GLU A 284 -21.65 38.53 -0.70
CA GLU A 284 -21.00 39.76 -1.17
C GLU A 284 -21.98 40.76 -1.80
N LYS A 285 -23.11 40.27 -2.35
CA LYS A 285 -24.19 41.14 -2.86
C LYS A 285 -25.11 41.65 -1.75
N ALA A 286 -25.27 40.90 -0.66
CA ALA A 286 -26.20 41.19 0.42
C ALA A 286 -25.57 42.03 1.55
N ILE A 287 -24.28 41.84 1.79
CA ILE A 287 -23.45 42.52 2.78
C ILE A 287 -22.35 43.20 1.96
N ASN A 288 -22.00 44.46 2.26
CA ASN A 288 -20.76 45.06 1.75
C ASN A 288 -19.59 44.04 1.81
N PRO A 289 -18.60 44.11 0.89
CA PRO A 289 -17.66 43.02 0.64
C PRO A 289 -17.17 42.37 1.94
N ILE A 290 -17.21 41.04 2.01
CA ILE A 290 -16.77 40.29 3.19
C ILE A 290 -15.29 40.64 3.44
N THR A 291 -15.04 41.58 4.35
CA THR A 291 -13.67 41.99 4.72
C THR A 291 -13.07 41.10 5.81
N ASP A 292 -13.91 40.29 6.45
CA ASP A 292 -13.51 39.37 7.51
C ASP A 292 -13.20 37.98 6.92
N ILE A 293 -11.91 37.67 6.82
CA ILE A 293 -11.38 36.40 6.32
C ILE A 293 -11.98 35.19 7.05
N ILE A 294 -12.28 35.33 8.35
CA ILE A 294 -12.84 34.24 9.16
C ILE A 294 -14.30 33.98 8.82
N GLN A 295 -15.09 35.02 8.55
CA GLN A 295 -16.48 34.85 8.13
C GLN A 295 -16.60 34.16 6.76
N GLU A 296 -15.76 34.54 5.79
CA GLU A 296 -15.72 33.87 4.50
C GLU A 296 -15.28 32.39 4.67
N THR A 297 -14.28 32.15 5.51
CA THR A 297 -13.78 30.80 5.78
C THR A 297 -14.83 29.92 6.47
N GLU A 298 -15.56 30.46 7.44
CA GLU A 298 -16.67 29.76 8.09
C GLU A 298 -17.76 29.36 7.09
N LEU A 299 -18.12 30.25 6.17
CA LEU A 299 -19.06 29.94 5.10
C LEU A 299 -18.56 28.78 4.23
N ARG A 300 -17.32 28.88 3.75
CA ARG A 300 -16.69 27.86 2.90
C ARG A 300 -16.68 26.49 3.59
N ILE A 301 -16.30 26.46 4.88
CA ILE A 301 -16.31 25.24 5.70
C ILE A 301 -17.72 24.66 5.83
N LYS A 302 -18.74 25.49 6.09
CA LYS A 302 -20.14 25.03 6.20
C LYS A 302 -20.60 24.35 4.92
N VAL A 303 -20.45 25.02 3.78
CA VAL A 303 -20.88 24.49 2.48
C VAL A 303 -20.12 23.21 2.14
N TRP A 304 -18.82 23.17 2.40
CA TRP A 304 -17.98 21.98 2.18
C TRP A 304 -18.49 20.78 2.98
N LEU A 305 -18.72 20.96 4.28
CA LEU A 305 -19.14 19.88 5.17
C LEU A 305 -20.58 19.41 4.95
N GLU A 306 -21.47 20.30 4.50
CA GLU A 306 -22.85 19.96 4.10
C GLU A 306 -22.89 18.96 2.94
N HIS A 307 -21.94 19.06 2.02
CA HIS A 307 -21.88 18.24 0.81
C HIS A 307 -20.93 17.03 0.92
N GLN A 308 -20.40 16.79 2.14
CA GLN A 308 -19.72 15.56 2.57
C GLN A 308 -18.77 14.95 1.52
N THR A 309 -17.62 15.57 1.28
CA THR A 309 -16.48 14.88 0.64
C THR A 309 -15.58 14.27 1.72
N PRO A 310 -15.77 13.01 2.16
CA PRO A 310 -14.78 12.37 3.00
C PRO A 310 -13.60 11.82 2.14
N PRO A 311 -12.37 11.79 2.70
CA PRO A 311 -12.00 12.34 4.00
C PRO A 311 -12.04 13.88 4.01
N ILE A 312 -12.31 14.45 5.18
CA ILE A 312 -12.03 15.87 5.43
C ILE A 312 -10.51 15.97 5.52
N GLN A 313 -9.90 16.42 4.43
CA GLN A 313 -8.47 16.51 4.28
C GLN A 313 -8.03 17.97 4.42
N LEU A 314 -6.96 18.17 5.19
CA LEU A 314 -6.28 19.44 5.37
C LEU A 314 -4.80 19.27 5.02
N ASP A 315 -4.19 20.28 4.42
CA ASP A 315 -2.74 20.37 4.29
C ASP A 315 -2.24 21.54 5.16
N ILE A 316 -1.32 21.23 6.08
CA ILE A 316 -0.67 22.16 6.99
C ILE A 316 0.74 22.42 6.47
N TYR A 317 1.17 23.68 6.48
CA TYR A 317 2.50 24.07 6.01
C TYR A 317 3.29 24.70 7.15
N ILE A 318 4.54 24.25 7.30
CA ILE A 318 5.48 24.74 8.31
C ILE A 318 6.82 25.11 7.67
N ASN A 319 7.63 25.91 8.35
CA ASN A 319 8.95 26.28 7.85
C ASN A 319 9.89 25.06 7.79
N GLU A 320 10.63 24.91 6.70
CA GLU A 320 11.64 23.86 6.55
C GLU A 320 12.72 23.98 7.63
N LYS A 321 13.12 25.18 8.06
CA LYS A 321 14.10 25.35 9.15
C LYS A 321 13.61 24.74 10.45
N ASP A 322 12.33 24.89 10.77
CA ASP A 322 11.72 24.35 11.99
C ASP A 322 11.63 22.83 11.89
N TRP A 323 11.25 22.33 10.71
CA TRP A 323 11.29 20.91 10.40
C TRP A 323 12.69 20.31 10.56
N ASP A 324 13.69 20.98 10.03
CA ASP A 324 15.08 20.55 10.04
C ASP A 324 15.66 20.56 11.45
N LYS A 325 15.44 21.64 12.22
CA LYS A 325 15.89 21.75 13.62
C LYS A 325 15.32 20.61 14.47
N ALA A 326 14.01 20.40 14.36
CA ALA A 326 13.33 19.38 15.15
C ALA A 326 13.64 17.94 14.68
N SER A 327 13.90 17.72 13.38
CA SER A 327 14.23 16.40 12.84
C SER A 327 15.71 16.01 12.92
N LYS A 328 16.64 16.99 13.07
CA LYS A 328 18.11 16.81 13.03
C LYS A 328 18.69 15.85 14.08
N ARG A 329 17.96 15.50 15.15
CA ARG A 329 18.41 14.50 16.14
C ARG A 329 18.41 13.04 15.64
N ARG A 330 17.96 12.76 14.39
CA ARG A 330 17.81 11.37 13.87
C ARG A 330 18.63 11.02 12.60
N LYS A 331 19.75 11.72 12.33
CA LYS A 331 20.60 11.59 11.12
C LYS A 331 21.34 10.25 10.89
N ARG A 332 20.91 9.12 11.45
CA ARG A 332 21.48 7.78 11.19
C ARG A 332 20.46 6.77 10.65
N SER A 333 19.42 7.23 9.96
CA SER A 333 18.44 6.34 9.31
C SER A 333 18.87 5.97 7.88
N VAL A 334 18.64 4.72 7.49
CA VAL A 334 18.84 4.21 6.12
C VAL A 334 17.86 4.92 5.17
N PRO A 335 18.16 5.11 3.87
CA PRO A 335 17.27 5.85 2.96
C PRO A 335 15.81 5.39 2.90
N ASP A 336 15.53 4.10 3.14
CA ASP A 336 14.16 3.52 3.18
C ASP A 336 13.37 3.99 4.44
N ASP A 337 14.06 4.41 5.50
CA ASP A 337 13.47 4.87 6.76
C ASP A 337 13.16 6.37 6.78
N ARG A 338 13.57 7.14 5.76
CA ARG A 338 13.43 8.61 5.79
C ARG A 338 11.96 9.03 5.77
N GLU A 339 11.16 8.46 4.89
CA GLU A 339 9.72 8.75 4.77
C GLU A 339 8.91 8.36 6.03
N ILE A 340 9.39 7.31 6.69
CA ILE A 340 8.83 6.81 7.95
C ILE A 340 9.11 7.83 9.06
N VAL A 341 10.37 8.25 9.19
CA VAL A 341 10.77 9.23 10.20
C VAL A 341 10.08 10.58 9.97
N THR A 342 9.94 11.02 8.72
CA THR A 342 9.24 12.27 8.40
C THR A 342 7.75 12.18 8.73
N SER A 343 7.08 11.09 8.37
CA SER A 343 5.65 10.92 8.66
C SER A 343 5.35 10.77 10.15
N GLN A 344 6.23 10.11 10.90
CA GLN A 344 6.12 10.06 12.37
C GLN A 344 6.25 11.43 13.01
N PHE A 345 7.18 12.26 12.49
CA PHE A 345 7.36 13.61 12.99
C PHE A 345 6.14 14.50 12.65
N ALA A 346 5.60 14.38 11.44
CA ALA A 346 4.33 15.02 11.07
C ALA A 346 3.18 14.61 12.01
N GLY A 347 3.10 13.32 12.36
CA GLY A 347 2.17 12.80 13.36
C GLY A 347 2.32 13.50 14.72
N LYS A 348 3.54 13.64 15.24
CA LYS A 348 3.80 14.35 16.51
C LYS A 348 3.32 15.80 16.49
N ILE A 349 3.57 16.52 15.39
CA ILE A 349 3.12 17.92 15.24
C ILE A 349 1.61 17.99 15.35
N VAL A 350 0.91 17.13 14.62
CA VAL A 350 -0.56 17.11 14.65
C VAL A 350 -1.10 16.62 15.99
N ASP A 351 -0.43 15.70 16.68
CA ASP A 351 -0.83 15.28 18.03
C ASP A 351 -0.73 16.44 19.05
N ALA A 352 0.31 17.28 18.94
CA ALA A 352 0.42 18.50 19.75
C ALA A 352 -0.67 19.50 19.39
N LEU A 353 -0.94 19.72 18.10
CA LEU A 353 -2.04 20.57 17.63
C LEU A 353 -3.40 20.08 18.15
N ALA A 354 -3.65 18.77 18.07
CA ALA A 354 -4.87 18.15 18.53
C ALA A 354 -5.05 18.29 20.04
N SER A 355 -3.95 18.26 20.80
CA SER A 355 -3.94 18.48 22.24
C SER A 355 -4.25 19.93 22.59
N GLU A 356 -3.58 20.90 21.94
CA GLU A 356 -3.82 22.34 22.07
C GLU A 356 -5.27 22.70 21.75
N GLN A 357 -5.83 22.09 20.71
CA GLN A 357 -7.21 22.33 20.25
C GLN A 357 -8.26 21.45 20.96
N MET A 358 -7.86 20.64 21.94
CA MET A 358 -8.73 19.74 22.70
C MET A 358 -9.60 18.82 21.82
N TRP A 359 -9.04 18.32 20.72
CA TRP A 359 -9.78 17.52 19.72
C TRP A 359 -10.38 16.25 20.31
N LYS A 360 -9.68 15.62 21.26
CA LYS A 360 -10.17 14.43 21.96
C LYS A 360 -11.49 14.69 22.68
N ASP A 361 -11.60 15.83 23.38
CA ASP A 361 -12.78 16.22 24.15
C ASP A 361 -13.92 16.67 23.24
N LYS A 362 -13.58 17.19 22.05
CA LYS A 362 -14.52 17.54 20.98
C LYS A 362 -14.95 16.34 20.12
N GLY A 363 -14.48 15.12 20.44
CA GLY A 363 -14.84 13.91 19.69
C GLY A 363 -14.26 13.85 18.28
N VAL A 364 -13.13 14.51 18.03
CA VAL A 364 -12.45 14.55 16.73
C VAL A 364 -11.40 13.44 16.67
N ALA A 365 -11.35 12.73 15.54
CA ALA A 365 -10.29 11.79 15.20
C ALA A 365 -9.42 12.39 14.09
N TRP A 366 -8.11 12.19 14.18
CA TRP A 366 -7.16 12.75 13.22
C TRP A 366 -6.08 11.74 12.81
N PHE A 367 -5.54 11.85 11.62
CA PHE A 367 -4.36 11.11 11.17
C PHE A 367 -3.50 12.03 10.32
N ALA A 368 -2.19 11.99 10.51
CA ALA A 368 -1.28 12.85 9.77
C ALA A 368 -0.05 12.12 9.28
N TYR A 369 0.45 12.56 8.13
CA TYR A 369 1.69 12.07 7.53
C TYR A 369 2.37 13.17 6.72
N ALA A 370 3.66 13.01 6.47
CA ALA A 370 4.41 13.97 5.68
C ALA A 370 4.06 13.81 4.20
N ASN A 371 3.75 14.90 3.51
CA ASN A 371 3.60 14.87 2.07
C ASN A 371 4.98 15.16 1.44
N ASN A 372 5.53 14.19 0.72
CA ASN A 372 6.91 14.23 0.21
C ASN A 372 7.06 15.01 -1.10
N GLU A 373 5.99 15.63 -1.60
CA GLU A 373 6.09 16.67 -2.62
C GLU A 373 6.74 17.89 -1.95
N MET A 374 8.08 17.88 -1.90
CA MET A 374 8.86 19.09 -1.67
C MET A 374 8.39 20.07 -2.74
N ALA A 375 7.65 21.10 -2.32
CA ALA A 375 7.44 22.26 -3.16
C ALA A 375 8.84 22.72 -3.54
N HIS A 376 9.21 22.53 -4.81
CA HIS A 376 10.57 22.78 -5.29
C HIS A 376 10.98 24.26 -5.18
N ASP A 377 10.04 25.13 -4.80
CA ASP A 377 10.27 26.50 -4.40
C ASP A 377 9.64 26.77 -3.03
N ASN A 378 10.41 27.42 -2.16
CA ASN A 378 10.05 27.99 -0.85
C ASN A 378 10.13 27.02 0.34
N ASN A 379 11.29 26.93 1.01
CA ASN A 379 11.58 26.57 2.42
C ASN A 379 10.40 26.14 3.35
N ILE A 380 9.52 25.25 2.91
CA ILE A 380 8.23 24.95 3.53
C ILE A 380 7.98 23.45 3.37
N MET A 381 7.58 22.81 4.46
CA MET A 381 7.21 21.41 4.52
C MET A 381 5.70 21.27 4.66
N SER A 382 5.10 20.33 3.92
CA SER A 382 3.67 20.05 3.97
C SER A 382 3.36 18.78 4.76
N ILE A 383 2.38 18.89 5.64
CA ILE A 383 1.83 17.80 6.44
C ILE A 383 0.39 17.60 5.99
N ARG A 384 0.07 16.40 5.54
CA ARG A 384 -1.31 16.02 5.26
C ARG A 384 -1.99 15.56 6.54
N LEU A 385 -3.19 16.05 6.76
CA LEU A 385 -4.02 15.81 7.94
C LEU A 385 -5.42 15.37 7.50
N LEU A 386 -5.82 14.18 7.92
CA LEU A 386 -7.19 13.69 7.76
C LEU A 386 -7.94 13.84 9.07
N VAL A 387 -9.13 14.43 9.04
CA VAL A 387 -9.97 14.69 10.20
C VAL A 387 -11.32 13.98 10.04
N ALA A 388 -11.86 13.46 11.15
CA ALA A 388 -13.17 12.83 11.15
C ALA A 388 -13.86 12.93 12.51
N ASN A 389 -15.16 12.62 12.50
CA ASN A 389 -15.90 12.37 13.72
C ASN A 389 -15.46 11.04 14.33
N ARG A 390 -14.90 11.09 15.54
CA ARG A 390 -14.36 9.94 16.26
C ARG A 390 -15.41 8.86 16.53
N PHE A 391 -16.64 9.26 16.86
CA PHE A 391 -17.72 8.31 17.16
C PHE A 391 -18.17 7.50 15.96
N LYS A 392 -17.99 8.06 14.75
CA LYS A 392 -18.31 7.33 13.51
C LYS A 392 -17.33 6.20 13.24
N TYR A 393 -16.07 6.31 13.67
CA TYR A 393 -15.01 5.43 13.17
C TYR A 393 -14.11 4.76 14.22
N GLU A 394 -13.99 5.27 15.45
CA GLU A 394 -13.14 4.68 16.49
C GLU A 394 -13.94 3.89 17.55
N GLY A 395 -15.28 3.93 17.47
CA GLY A 395 -16.19 3.23 18.36
C GLY A 395 -16.29 3.85 19.76
N PHE A 396 -17.36 3.48 20.48
CA PHE A 396 -17.66 3.95 21.83
C PHE A 396 -16.87 3.13 22.86
N ASP A 397 -16.16 3.80 23.76
CA ASP A 397 -15.65 3.18 24.99
C ASP A 397 -16.70 3.45 26.09
N ASN A 398 -17.35 2.39 26.59
CA ASN A 398 -18.46 2.47 27.56
C ASN A 398 -18.06 3.17 28.88
N SER A 399 -16.77 3.41 29.07
CA SER A 399 -16.16 4.08 30.23
C SER A 399 -16.33 5.60 30.24
N SER A 400 -16.79 6.24 29.15
CA SER A 400 -16.83 7.71 29.04
C SER A 400 -18.23 8.24 28.68
N LEU A 401 -19.14 8.19 29.66
CA LEU A 401 -20.53 8.68 29.57
C LEU A 401 -20.67 10.21 29.43
N SER A 402 -19.57 10.98 29.52
CA SER A 402 -19.60 12.45 29.58
C SER A 402 -19.10 13.17 28.33
N LEU A 403 -18.67 12.47 27.28
CA LEU A 403 -18.17 13.11 26.05
C LEU A 403 -19.31 13.44 25.06
N PRO A 404 -19.24 14.57 24.32
CA PRO A 404 -20.25 14.94 23.33
C PRO A 404 -20.38 13.85 22.25
N LYS A 405 -21.60 13.38 21.96
CA LYS A 405 -21.86 12.24 21.04
C LYS A 405 -21.46 12.48 19.57
N HIS A 406 -21.20 13.74 19.17
CA HIS A 406 -20.82 14.10 17.81
C HIS A 406 -19.81 15.24 17.83
N ALA A 407 -18.79 15.14 16.98
CA ALA A 407 -17.89 16.25 16.71
C ALA A 407 -18.61 17.34 15.91
N ASN A 408 -18.53 18.59 16.39
CA ASN A 408 -18.86 19.75 15.57
C ASN A 408 -17.62 20.12 14.74
N LEU A 409 -17.43 19.43 13.62
CA LEU A 409 -16.27 19.64 12.76
C LEU A 409 -16.23 21.05 12.16
N THR A 410 -17.37 21.66 11.88
CA THR A 410 -17.45 23.07 11.44
C THR A 410 -16.79 23.98 12.47
N ALA A 411 -17.24 23.94 13.73
CA ALA A 411 -16.68 24.78 14.78
C ALA A 411 -15.19 24.50 15.02
N THR A 412 -14.78 23.23 14.99
CA THR A 412 -13.37 22.84 15.14
C THR A 412 -12.50 23.42 14.03
N LEU A 413 -12.94 23.33 12.77
CA LEU A 413 -12.17 23.84 11.64
C LEU A 413 -12.12 25.37 11.62
N VAL A 414 -13.22 26.05 11.97
CA VAL A 414 -13.25 27.52 12.09
C VAL A 414 -12.29 27.99 13.17
N GLN A 415 -12.33 27.38 14.35
CA GLN A 415 -11.41 27.72 15.45
C GLN A 415 -9.95 27.47 15.07
N LEU A 416 -9.66 26.37 14.38
CA LEU A 416 -8.32 26.09 13.88
C LEU A 416 -7.86 27.15 12.87
N SER A 417 -8.73 27.51 11.91
CA SER A 417 -8.46 28.56 10.92
C SER A 417 -8.17 29.91 11.58
N GLU A 418 -8.94 30.30 12.59
CA GLU A 418 -8.72 31.52 13.36
C GLU A 418 -7.38 31.48 14.12
N ALA A 419 -7.07 30.35 14.75
CA ALA A 419 -5.82 30.20 15.49
C ALA A 419 -4.58 30.28 14.58
N VAL A 420 -4.66 29.71 13.37
CA VAL A 420 -3.61 29.82 12.34
C VAL A 420 -3.50 31.24 11.80
N LEU A 421 -4.62 31.88 11.45
CA LEU A 421 -4.63 33.24 10.91
C LEU A 421 -3.94 34.22 11.88
N ASN A 422 -4.26 34.10 13.18
CA ASN A 422 -3.74 34.97 14.22
C ASN A 422 -2.36 34.53 14.75
N GLY A 423 -1.80 33.41 14.29
CA GLY A 423 -0.51 32.90 14.76
C GLY A 423 -0.48 32.56 16.26
N THR A 424 -1.61 32.13 16.83
CA THR A 424 -1.79 31.92 18.29
C THR A 424 -1.48 30.50 18.75
N LEU A 425 -1.13 29.61 17.82
CA LEU A 425 -0.83 28.20 18.12
C LEU A 425 0.57 28.07 18.72
N ASN A 426 0.64 27.66 19.99
CA ASN A 426 1.90 27.46 20.71
C ASN A 426 2.33 25.99 20.66
N LEU A 427 2.86 25.54 19.52
CA LEU A 427 3.29 24.14 19.36
C LEU A 427 4.76 23.98 19.75
N THR A 428 5.04 23.15 20.76
CA THR A 428 6.41 22.78 21.14
C THR A 428 6.62 21.29 20.93
N ILE A 429 7.56 20.92 20.04
CA ILE A 429 7.90 19.53 19.73
C ILE A 429 9.36 19.27 20.06
N ASP A 430 9.63 18.32 20.96
CA ASP A 430 10.99 17.94 21.37
C ASP A 430 11.86 19.15 21.83
N GLY A 431 11.21 20.19 22.36
CA GLY A 431 11.82 21.44 22.86
C GLY A 431 11.90 22.59 21.84
N GLU A 432 11.49 22.37 20.60
CA GLU A 432 11.49 23.38 19.54
C GLU A 432 10.08 23.94 19.31
N SER A 433 9.98 25.26 19.14
CA SER A 433 8.71 25.90 18.76
C SER A 433 8.47 25.69 17.26
N ILE A 434 7.26 25.26 16.90
CA ILE A 434 6.84 25.03 15.52
C ILE A 434 5.75 26.03 15.16
N GLU A 435 5.97 26.81 14.09
CA GLU A 435 4.97 27.74 13.58
C GLU A 435 4.23 27.16 12.36
N ILE A 436 2.90 27.21 12.40
CA ILE A 436 2.05 26.88 11.25
C ILE A 436 1.88 28.13 10.40
N MET A 437 2.39 28.08 9.18
CA MET A 437 2.38 29.22 8.26
C MET A 437 1.09 29.29 7.44
N LYS A 438 0.56 28.12 7.06
CA LYS A 438 -0.61 28.02 6.18
C LYS A 438 -1.43 26.78 6.50
N LEU A 439 -2.74 26.90 6.33
CA LEU A 439 -3.72 25.83 6.44
C LEU A 439 -4.63 25.83 5.21
N ASN A 440 -4.69 24.70 4.53
CA ASN A 440 -5.57 24.48 3.38
C ASN A 440 -6.63 23.43 3.71
N GLY A 441 -7.90 23.71 3.40
CA GLY A 441 -8.94 22.69 3.33
C GLY A 441 -9.05 22.12 1.93
N CYS A 442 -8.78 20.83 1.74
CA CYS A 442 -8.64 20.22 0.42
C CYS A 442 -9.97 19.60 -0.04
N LEU A 443 -10.41 19.93 -1.26
CA LEU A 443 -11.58 19.29 -1.87
C LEU A 443 -11.20 17.97 -2.55
N ASP A 444 -9.97 17.87 -3.06
CA ASP A 444 -9.45 16.69 -3.74
C ASP A 444 -8.26 16.08 -2.98
N TRP A 445 -7.90 14.85 -3.34
CA TRP A 445 -6.84 14.13 -2.64
C TRP A 445 -5.46 14.77 -2.82
N ASN A 446 -5.17 15.36 -3.97
CA ASN A 446 -3.87 16.01 -4.19
C ASN A 446 -3.77 17.37 -3.52
N CYS A 447 -4.89 17.90 -3.01
CA CYS A 447 -5.01 19.27 -2.51
C CYS A 447 -4.64 20.33 -3.57
N GLU A 448 -5.01 20.07 -4.83
CA GLU A 448 -4.92 21.04 -5.92
C GLU A 448 -6.11 22.02 -5.87
N GLU A 449 -7.26 21.55 -5.37
CA GLU A 449 -8.50 22.31 -5.22
C GLU A 449 -8.81 22.53 -3.75
N HIS A 450 -9.07 23.80 -3.39
CA HIS A 450 -9.25 24.20 -2.00
C HIS A 450 -10.70 24.61 -1.70
N ALA A 451 -11.24 24.14 -0.58
CA ALA A 451 -12.48 24.66 -0.02
C ALA A 451 -12.23 26.03 0.61
N PHE A 452 -11.12 26.14 1.35
CA PHE A 452 -10.60 27.37 1.95
C PHE A 452 -9.07 27.31 2.07
N ASN A 453 -8.45 28.48 2.21
CA ASN A 453 -7.03 28.68 2.41
C ASN A 453 -6.78 29.80 3.42
N ILE A 454 -6.01 29.51 4.46
CA ILE A 454 -5.61 30.48 5.49
C ILE A 454 -4.09 30.56 5.53
N THR A 455 -3.58 31.79 5.53
CA THR A 455 -2.16 32.08 5.76
C THR A 455 -2.05 32.89 7.05
N SER A 456 -1.09 32.54 7.91
CA SER A 456 -0.80 33.29 9.13
C SER A 456 -0.47 34.76 8.81
N LEU A 457 -1.02 35.69 9.58
CA LEU A 457 -0.71 37.12 9.50
C LEU A 457 0.62 37.46 10.21
N LYS A 458 1.17 36.51 10.98
CA LYS A 458 2.43 36.70 11.66
C LYS A 458 3.56 36.76 10.64
N VAL A 459 4.26 37.90 10.58
CA VAL A 459 5.38 38.10 9.67
C VAL A 459 6.55 37.23 10.16
N PRO A 460 7.21 36.45 9.28
CA PRO A 460 8.40 35.70 9.67
C PRO A 460 9.44 36.66 10.21
N GLU A 461 9.98 36.41 11.41
CA GLU A 461 11.12 37.16 11.93
C GLU A 461 12.30 37.01 10.96
N THR A 462 12.48 38.01 10.09
CA THR A 462 13.74 38.20 9.37
C THR A 462 14.72 38.74 10.38
N ASN A 463 15.67 37.90 10.82
CA ASN A 463 16.81 38.36 11.60
C ASN A 463 17.51 39.50 10.85
N GLU A 464 17.44 40.71 11.39
CA GLU A 464 18.13 41.92 10.91
C GLU A 464 19.66 41.86 11.06
N ASP A 465 20.22 40.74 11.54
CA ASP A 465 21.64 40.63 11.89
C ASP A 465 22.60 40.33 10.72
N ASP A 466 22.10 40.15 9.48
CA ASP A 466 22.97 39.86 8.31
C ASP A 466 23.19 41.04 7.35
N VAL A 467 22.82 42.27 7.72
CA VAL A 467 23.23 43.47 6.95
C VAL A 467 24.43 44.13 7.61
N LYS A 468 25.62 43.66 7.24
CA LYS A 468 26.86 44.38 7.51
C LYS A 468 26.96 45.56 6.51
N PRO A 469 27.15 46.81 6.94
CA PRO A 469 27.29 47.94 6.04
C PRO A 469 28.66 47.88 5.36
N THR A 470 28.68 47.83 4.04
CA THR A 470 29.88 48.16 3.26
C THR A 470 29.60 49.44 2.49
N ASP A 471 30.11 50.54 3.05
CA ASP A 471 30.45 51.74 2.29
C ASP A 471 31.54 51.39 1.27
N ASP A 472 31.28 51.67 0.00
CA ASP A 472 32.13 52.48 -0.88
C ASP A 472 31.63 52.39 -2.33
N VAL A 473 31.05 53.50 -2.79
CA VAL A 473 30.71 53.72 -4.19
C VAL A 473 31.95 54.22 -4.92
N LYS A 474 32.29 53.59 -6.06
CA LYS A 474 32.76 54.33 -7.23
C LYS A 474 32.18 53.77 -8.52
N PRO A 475 31.74 54.62 -9.47
CA PRO A 475 31.00 54.21 -10.66
C PRO A 475 31.93 54.02 -11.86
N GLU A 476 31.59 53.09 -12.77
CA GLU A 476 31.60 53.35 -14.22
C GLU A 476 31.14 52.11 -15.03
N ASP A 477 30.32 52.46 -16.03
CA ASP A 477 30.21 51.90 -17.37
C ASP A 477 29.25 50.75 -17.73
N ASP A 478 28.35 51.16 -18.62
CA ASP A 478 27.47 50.42 -19.51
C ASP A 478 28.05 49.11 -20.07
N VAL A 479 27.39 47.98 -19.78
CA VAL A 479 27.47 46.78 -20.63
C VAL A 479 26.09 46.14 -20.80
N LYS A 480 25.63 46.15 -22.06
CA LYS A 480 24.50 45.41 -22.64
C LYS A 480 24.46 43.91 -22.28
N PRO A 481 23.30 43.24 -22.33
CA PRO A 481 23.20 41.79 -22.11
C PRO A 481 23.78 41.03 -23.31
N LYS A 482 24.69 40.08 -23.06
CA LYS A 482 25.14 39.10 -24.05
C LYS A 482 24.37 37.79 -23.90
N ALA A 483 23.54 37.50 -24.89
CA ALA A 483 23.38 36.15 -25.42
C ALA A 483 24.65 35.77 -26.20
N ASP A 484 25.09 34.51 -26.11
CA ASP A 484 25.99 33.74 -27.00
C ASP A 484 26.23 32.40 -26.24
N GLU A 485 25.52 31.29 -26.43
CA GLU A 485 25.24 30.44 -27.61
C GLU A 485 26.45 29.57 -28.03
N CYS A 486 26.21 28.25 -28.11
CA CYS A 486 27.14 27.13 -28.37
C CYS A 486 28.20 27.44 -29.46
N ASP A 487 29.44 27.81 -29.10
CA ASP A 487 30.53 27.97 -30.07
C ASP A 487 30.99 26.63 -30.67
N ALA A 488 31.14 26.61 -32.00
CA ALA A 488 31.38 25.43 -32.81
C ALA A 488 32.88 25.12 -32.97
N GLU A 489 33.36 24.06 -32.31
CA GLU A 489 34.63 23.40 -32.69
C GLU A 489 34.38 22.15 -33.53
N LYS A 490 34.93 22.15 -34.76
CA LYS A 490 34.98 21.00 -35.66
C LYS A 490 36.09 20.04 -35.23
N GLY A 491 35.72 18.93 -34.60
CA GLY A 491 36.58 17.76 -34.42
C GLY A 491 36.19 16.64 -35.40
N PRO A 492 37.14 15.81 -35.86
CA PRO A 492 36.86 14.71 -36.79
C PRO A 492 36.34 13.51 -36.00
N ASP A 493 35.01 13.39 -35.92
CA ASP A 493 34.21 12.15 -35.74
C ASP A 493 32.92 12.45 -34.96
N GLY A 494 31.82 12.63 -35.70
CA GLY A 494 30.46 12.68 -35.16
C GLY A 494 29.91 14.09 -34.97
N ALA A 495 28.87 14.43 -35.75
CA ALA A 495 28.14 15.68 -35.62
C ALA A 495 27.47 15.78 -34.24
N ARG A 496 27.82 16.81 -33.46
CA ARG A 496 27.11 17.22 -32.24
C ARG A 496 26.06 18.26 -32.63
N GLN A 497 24.83 18.12 -32.14
CA GLN A 497 23.78 19.14 -32.25
C GLN A 497 23.42 19.68 -30.87
N CYS A 498 23.25 21.00 -30.78
CA CYS A 498 22.81 21.72 -29.57
C CYS A 498 21.26 21.71 -29.59
N VAL A 499 20.62 21.09 -28.58
CA VAL A 499 19.15 20.88 -28.53
C VAL A 499 18.57 21.51 -27.25
N LYS A 500 17.47 22.26 -27.38
CA LYS A 500 16.74 22.86 -26.25
C LYS A 500 15.74 21.85 -25.68
N LEU A 501 15.86 21.51 -24.40
CA LEU A 501 14.91 20.61 -23.72
C LEU A 501 13.74 21.42 -23.14
N SER A 502 12.51 21.14 -23.60
CA SER A 502 11.29 21.88 -23.23
C SER A 502 10.94 21.86 -21.74
N ARG A 503 11.57 20.98 -20.95
CA ARG A 503 11.32 20.86 -19.51
C ARG A 503 12.29 21.63 -18.61
N TYR A 504 13.40 22.15 -19.13
CA TYR A 504 14.46 22.72 -18.31
C TYR A 504 14.98 24.08 -18.78
N ASN A 505 14.50 24.61 -19.91
CA ASN A 505 14.94 25.89 -20.49
C ASN A 505 16.46 26.05 -20.73
N ASP A 506 17.23 24.96 -20.64
CA ASP A 506 18.67 24.91 -20.93
C ASP A 506 18.98 24.19 -22.26
N TYR A 507 20.13 24.55 -22.86
CA TYR A 507 20.68 23.93 -24.07
C TYR A 507 21.78 22.93 -23.71
N GLN A 508 21.74 21.73 -24.28
CA GLN A 508 22.77 20.71 -24.09
C GLN A 508 23.23 20.06 -25.40
N TRP A 509 24.45 19.54 -25.40
CA TRP A 509 25.06 18.82 -26.52
C TRP A 509 24.56 17.38 -26.61
N ALA A 510 24.07 16.96 -27.79
CA ALA A 510 23.72 15.57 -28.09
C ALA A 510 24.58 15.03 -29.24
N THR A 511 25.00 13.76 -29.13
CA THR A 511 25.81 13.07 -30.15
C THR A 511 24.96 12.01 -30.86
N CYS A 512 24.75 12.14 -32.16
CA CYS A 512 23.99 11.17 -32.94
C CYS A 512 24.90 10.01 -33.39
N ARG A 513 24.61 8.76 -32.96
CA ARG A 513 25.10 7.55 -33.63
C ARG A 513 23.93 6.84 -34.32
N THR A 514 24.18 6.41 -35.55
CA THR A 514 23.24 5.69 -36.41
C THR A 514 22.94 4.30 -35.85
N ASN A 515 21.95 4.21 -34.97
CA ASN A 515 20.96 3.14 -34.80
C ASN A 515 20.21 3.37 -33.46
N LEU A 516 19.14 4.17 -33.51
CA LEU A 516 17.97 4.22 -32.62
C LEU A 516 18.18 4.00 -31.10
N TYR A 517 19.18 4.65 -30.49
CA TYR A 517 19.21 4.91 -29.04
C TYR A 517 19.94 6.24 -28.76
N ILE A 518 19.27 7.16 -28.04
CA ILE A 518 19.89 8.37 -27.50
C ILE A 518 20.53 8.00 -26.16
N ASN A 519 21.84 8.19 -26.03
CA ASN A 519 22.56 8.03 -24.78
C ASN A 519 22.73 9.40 -24.13
N ILE A 520 22.15 9.62 -22.95
CA ILE A 520 22.35 10.83 -22.15
C ILE A 520 23.27 10.48 -20.98
N THR A 521 24.39 11.19 -20.86
CA THR A 521 25.35 11.02 -19.76
C THR A 521 25.16 12.15 -18.76
N THR A 522 24.65 11.85 -17.57
CA THR A 522 24.71 12.76 -16.41
C THR A 522 25.20 11.98 -15.20
N ASN A 523 26.25 12.49 -14.54
CA ASN A 523 26.80 11.98 -13.26
C ASN A 523 26.80 10.46 -13.09
N GLY A 524 27.48 9.75 -13.99
CA GLY A 524 27.81 8.33 -13.83
C GLY A 524 26.62 7.36 -13.90
N LYS A 525 25.45 7.77 -14.40
CA LYS A 525 24.31 6.87 -14.65
C LYS A 525 23.86 6.96 -16.11
N HIS A 526 23.68 5.79 -16.74
CA HIS A 526 23.17 5.67 -18.10
C HIS A 526 21.64 5.55 -18.09
N TYR A 527 20.97 6.33 -18.94
CA TYR A 527 19.52 6.24 -19.15
C TYR A 527 19.22 6.04 -20.64
N CYS A 528 18.37 5.06 -20.95
CA CYS A 528 17.80 4.87 -22.28
C CYS A 528 16.37 5.41 -22.27
N THR A 529 16.06 6.36 -23.15
CA THR A 529 14.68 6.83 -23.39
C THR A 529 14.32 6.57 -24.84
N ASN A 530 13.19 5.89 -25.08
CA ASN A 530 12.55 5.86 -26.40
C ASN A 530 11.24 6.66 -26.32
N GLN A 531 11.16 7.75 -27.09
CA GLN A 531 9.91 8.47 -27.33
C GLN A 531 9.17 7.79 -28.48
N LEU A 532 8.02 7.18 -28.18
CA LEU A 532 6.75 7.27 -28.93
C LEU A 532 5.76 6.22 -28.39
N HIS A 533 4.75 6.72 -27.67
CA HIS A 533 3.42 6.15 -27.39
C HIS A 533 3.28 4.69 -26.88
N THR A 534 2.83 4.62 -25.61
CA THR A 534 1.85 3.67 -25.00
C THR A 534 2.18 2.16 -24.94
N TYR A 535 2.03 1.61 -23.72
CA TYR A 535 2.13 0.18 -23.32
C TYR A 535 3.53 -0.43 -23.23
N CYS A 536 4.21 -0.21 -22.09
CA CYS A 536 5.03 -1.20 -21.38
C CYS A 536 5.55 -0.60 -20.07
N LEU A 537 4.76 -0.70 -19.00
CA LEU A 537 5.15 -0.20 -17.68
C LEU A 537 4.64 -1.16 -16.60
N PHE A 538 5.06 -2.44 -16.64
CA PHE A 538 4.83 -3.33 -15.49
C PHE A 538 5.84 -4.47 -15.26
N GLN A 539 6.87 -4.66 -16.09
CA GLN A 539 7.77 -5.84 -15.93
C GLN A 539 9.19 -5.55 -15.42
N CYS A 540 9.70 -4.31 -15.43
CA CYS A 540 11.11 -4.03 -15.09
C CYS A 540 11.38 -3.60 -13.64
N MET A 541 10.37 -3.36 -12.79
CA MET A 541 10.59 -3.01 -11.37
C MET A 541 10.78 -4.22 -10.44
N LEU A 542 10.73 -5.45 -10.96
CA LEU A 542 10.82 -6.66 -10.13
C LEU A 542 12.19 -7.38 -10.16
N ASP A 543 13.09 -7.05 -11.08
CA ASP A 543 14.36 -7.78 -11.25
C ASP A 543 15.61 -7.05 -10.72
N LYS A 544 15.45 -5.97 -9.93
CA LYS A 544 16.58 -5.25 -9.32
C LYS A 544 16.80 -5.53 -7.83
N TYR A 545 16.41 -6.71 -7.36
CA TYR A 545 16.53 -7.12 -5.96
C TYR A 545 17.15 -8.52 -5.79
N GLU A 546 18.26 -8.76 -6.47
CA GLU A 546 19.27 -9.82 -6.33
C GLU A 546 20.44 -9.25 -7.16
N GLU A 547 21.66 -8.97 -6.71
CA GLU A 547 22.60 -9.66 -5.83
C GLU A 547 23.58 -8.61 -5.24
N SER A 548 24.07 -8.86 -4.03
CA SER A 548 25.33 -8.28 -3.55
C SER A 548 26.25 -9.42 -3.13
N SER A 549 26.96 -10.02 -4.09
CA SER A 549 28.26 -10.67 -3.87
C SER A 549 28.79 -11.25 -5.18
N GLY A 550 29.93 -10.73 -5.66
CA GLY A 550 30.80 -11.41 -6.61
C GLY A 550 30.75 -10.86 -8.05
N ASP A 551 31.88 -10.34 -8.51
CA ASP A 551 32.14 -9.97 -9.90
C ASP A 551 31.91 -11.14 -10.86
N VAL A 552 30.91 -11.04 -11.75
CA VAL A 552 30.89 -11.74 -13.04
C VAL A 552 30.17 -10.86 -14.08
N TYR A 553 30.86 -10.51 -15.15
CA TYR A 553 30.27 -9.90 -16.35
C TYR A 553 29.27 -10.86 -17.00
N GLY A 554 27.98 -10.53 -16.99
CA GLY A 554 26.92 -11.26 -17.69
C GLY A 554 26.12 -10.32 -18.61
N SER A 555 26.21 -10.54 -19.92
CA SER A 555 25.53 -9.76 -20.96
C SER A 555 24.07 -10.15 -21.11
N CYS A 556 23.15 -9.17 -21.10
CA CYS A 556 21.77 -9.38 -21.54
C CYS A 556 21.72 -9.52 -23.07
N GLN A 557 21.50 -10.74 -23.57
CA GLN A 557 21.17 -10.98 -24.97
C GLN A 557 19.65 -10.93 -25.19
N CYS A 558 19.19 -9.95 -25.96
CA CYS A 558 17.88 -9.98 -26.60
C CYS A 558 17.98 -10.83 -27.87
N SER A 559 17.33 -12.00 -27.89
CA SER A 559 17.19 -12.81 -29.10
C SER A 559 16.11 -12.22 -30.00
N GLY A 560 16.52 -11.76 -31.19
CA GLY A 560 15.64 -11.38 -32.27
C GLY A 560 15.88 -12.26 -33.50
N SER A 561 14.80 -12.80 -34.07
CA SER A 561 14.73 -13.34 -35.44
C SER A 561 13.24 -13.52 -35.78
N GLN A 562 12.59 -12.59 -36.49
CA GLN A 562 12.37 -12.57 -37.96
C GLN A 562 11.69 -13.86 -38.50
N LYS A 563 10.56 -13.83 -39.24
CA LYS A 563 10.26 -13.03 -40.45
C LYS A 563 8.76 -13.06 -40.82
N LYS A 564 8.37 -12.03 -41.59
CA LYS A 564 7.09 -11.69 -42.22
C LYS A 564 6.58 -12.74 -43.22
N THR A 565 5.26 -12.80 -43.49
CA THR A 565 4.70 -12.47 -44.84
C THR A 565 3.16 -12.37 -44.93
N TYR A 566 2.74 -11.24 -45.56
CA TYR A 566 1.57 -10.89 -46.37
C TYR A 566 0.11 -10.77 -45.87
N MET A 567 -0.40 -9.55 -46.15
CA MET A 567 -1.79 -9.09 -46.33
C MET A 567 -2.71 -10.08 -47.06
N PHE A 568 -4.00 -10.13 -46.69
CA PHE A 568 -5.13 -9.73 -47.55
C PHE A 568 -6.47 -9.79 -46.78
N ALA A 569 -7.37 -8.87 -47.13
CA ALA A 569 -8.83 -8.90 -47.00
C ALA A 569 -9.49 -8.57 -45.63
N TYR A 570 -9.77 -7.26 -45.48
CA TYR A 570 -11.11 -6.77 -45.14
C TYR A 570 -12.18 -7.43 -46.05
N VAL A 571 -13.42 -7.53 -45.55
CA VAL A 571 -14.63 -8.15 -46.14
C VAL A 571 -14.88 -9.57 -45.59
N VAL A 572 -16.09 -9.77 -45.05
CA VAL A 572 -16.63 -10.98 -44.36
C VAL A 572 -16.34 -11.05 -42.85
N LEU A 573 -17.03 -10.22 -42.06
CA LEU A 573 -17.77 -10.68 -40.85
C LEU A 573 -18.62 -9.53 -40.24
N LEU A 574 -19.26 -8.75 -41.12
CA LEU A 574 -20.48 -7.97 -40.83
C LEU A 574 -21.74 -8.83 -41.03
N ALA A 575 -21.65 -10.13 -40.77
CA ALA A 575 -22.72 -11.10 -40.99
C ALA A 575 -22.69 -12.20 -39.92
N ALA A 576 -22.89 -11.83 -38.65
CA ALA A 576 -23.27 -12.77 -37.59
C ALA A 576 -23.92 -12.07 -36.37
N VAL A 577 -24.60 -10.94 -36.58
CA VAL A 577 -25.37 -10.21 -35.54
C VAL A 577 -26.90 -10.42 -35.70
N SER A 578 -27.34 -11.42 -36.48
CA SER A 578 -28.77 -11.61 -36.75
C SER A 578 -29.28 -13.05 -36.68
N PHE A 579 -28.69 -13.91 -35.85
CA PHE A 579 -29.27 -15.24 -35.55
C PHE A 579 -28.89 -15.69 -34.14
N LEU A 580 -29.68 -15.25 -33.16
CA LEU A 580 -30.06 -15.96 -31.92
C LEU A 580 -30.93 -15.05 -31.02
N LEU A 581 -31.86 -14.33 -31.65
CA LEU A 581 -33.14 -13.94 -31.06
C LEU A 581 -34.20 -14.68 -31.87
N VAL A 582 -34.44 -15.92 -31.47
CA VAL A 582 -35.59 -16.83 -31.69
C VAL A 582 -35.04 -18.24 -31.46
N LEU A 583 -35.03 -18.65 -30.18
CA LEU A 583 -35.38 -19.98 -29.67
C LEU A 583 -35.46 -19.89 -28.14
#